data_AF-A0A0D2JNJ4-F1
#
_entry.id   AF-A0A0D2JNJ4-F1
#
_cell.length_a   1.000
_cell.length_b   1.000
_cell.length_c   1.000
_cell.angle_alpha   90.00
_cell.angle_beta   90.00
_cell.angle_gamma   90.00
#
_symmetry.space_group_name_H-M   'P 1'
#
loop_
_entity.id
_entity.type
_entity.pdbx_description
1 polymer ?
#
loop_
_entity_poly.entity_id
_entity_poly.type
_entity_poly.pdbx_seq_one_letter_code
_entity_poly.pdbx_strand_id
1 'polypeptide(L)'
;MPQKPLLKANKKLEKKQAANRHGKTPKTKKGSLAIKPKRAALQGDYKDQQELSKMINKKNESNFAAKAEQAGGQMKMVKAPPPVLAPADAKKRAKEAKETKRAGAAAMQD
;
A
#
# COMPACT_ATOMS: atom_id res chain seq x y z
N MET A 1 42.01 20.40 -26.84
CA MET A 1 41.95 21.04 -25.51
C MET A 1 40.80 20.42 -24.72
N PRO A 2 41.05 19.67 -23.63
CA PRO A 2 39.98 19.05 -22.85
C PRO A 2 39.11 20.11 -22.14
N GLN A 3 37.79 19.92 -22.19
CA GLN A 3 36.82 20.83 -21.59
C GLN A 3 36.94 20.79 -20.05
N LYS A 4 37.14 21.97 -19.43
CA LYS A 4 37.22 22.09 -17.97
C LYS A 4 35.90 21.58 -17.34
N PRO A 5 35.94 20.66 -16.37
CA PRO A 5 34.73 20.18 -15.71
C PRO A 5 34.05 21.36 -14.98
N LEU A 6 32.76 21.55 -15.23
CA LEU A 6 31.97 22.68 -14.69
C LEU A 6 31.82 22.65 -13.16
N LEU A 7 32.17 21.54 -12.50
CA LEU A 7 31.94 21.30 -11.10
C LEU A 7 33.25 20.89 -10.42
N LYS A 8 33.72 21.73 -9.49
CA LYS A 8 34.77 21.33 -8.53
C LYS A 8 34.22 20.14 -7.74
N ALA A 9 35.03 19.09 -7.61
CA ALA A 9 34.67 17.89 -6.84
C ALA A 9 34.03 18.27 -5.50
N ASN A 10 32.90 17.64 -5.19
CA ASN A 10 32.12 17.77 -3.94
C ASN A 10 31.12 18.95 -3.81
N LYS A 11 30.84 19.71 -4.87
CA LYS A 11 29.74 20.70 -4.82
C LYS A 11 28.39 20.06 -5.19
N LYS A 12 27.52 19.87 -4.19
CA LYS A 12 26.12 19.49 -4.41
C LYS A 12 25.37 20.64 -5.08
N LEU A 13 24.73 20.37 -6.21
CA LEU A 13 23.79 21.29 -6.86
C LEU A 13 22.50 21.36 -6.04
N GLU A 14 22.38 22.37 -5.19
CA GLU A 14 21.13 22.75 -4.53
C GLU A 14 20.11 23.14 -5.61
N LYS A 15 19.06 22.33 -5.81
CA LYS A 15 17.96 22.63 -6.73
C LYS A 15 17.10 23.77 -6.16
N LYS A 16 17.60 25.01 -6.25
CA LYS A 16 16.82 26.20 -5.90
C LYS A 16 15.78 26.45 -6.98
N GLN A 17 14.53 26.64 -6.59
CA GLN A 17 13.44 26.97 -7.52
C GLN A 17 13.76 28.29 -8.23
N ALA A 18 13.64 28.29 -9.56
CA ALA A 18 13.87 29.49 -10.35
C ALA A 18 12.85 30.59 -9.98
N ALA A 19 13.36 31.77 -9.67
CA ALA A 19 12.53 32.94 -9.42
C ALA A 19 11.94 33.47 -10.73
N ASN A 20 10.79 34.13 -10.64
CA ASN A 20 10.22 34.85 -11.78
C ASN A 20 11.08 36.10 -12.13
N ARG A 21 10.74 36.81 -13.22
CA ARG A 21 11.48 38.01 -13.68
C ARG A 21 11.65 39.12 -12.63
N HIS A 22 10.88 39.08 -11.54
CA HIS A 22 10.93 40.03 -10.42
C HIS A 22 11.52 39.42 -9.14
N GLY A 23 12.22 38.28 -9.23
CA GLY A 23 12.89 37.66 -8.09
C GLY A 23 11.96 36.95 -7.09
N LYS A 24 10.66 36.82 -7.39
CA LYS A 24 9.69 36.15 -6.51
C LYS A 24 9.60 34.67 -6.86
N THR A 25 9.62 33.82 -5.83
CA THR A 25 9.37 32.39 -5.99
C THR A 25 7.91 32.14 -6.40
N PRO A 26 7.63 31.34 -7.44
CA PRO A 26 6.28 31.01 -7.84
C PRO A 26 5.58 30.20 -6.74
N LYS A 27 4.54 30.78 -6.13
CA LYS A 27 3.69 30.06 -5.17
C LYS A 27 2.65 29.24 -5.92
N THR A 28 2.94 27.98 -6.22
CA THR A 28 1.92 27.06 -6.76
C THR A 28 1.00 26.63 -5.62
N LYS A 29 -0.27 27.08 -5.67
CA LYS A 29 -1.33 26.58 -4.76
C LYS A 29 -2.02 25.32 -5.26
N LYS A 30 -1.54 24.75 -6.38
CA LYS A 30 -2.14 23.57 -7.00
C LYS A 30 -1.92 22.37 -6.07
N GLY A 31 -3.01 21.85 -5.50
CA GLY A 31 -2.99 20.69 -4.60
C GLY A 31 -3.15 21.00 -3.11
N SER A 32 -3.15 22.27 -2.67
CA SER A 32 -3.49 22.60 -1.27
C SER A 32 -5.02 22.75 -1.12
N LEU A 33 -5.74 21.64 -1.17
CA LEU A 33 -7.21 21.65 -1.08
C LEU A 33 -7.71 21.95 0.35
N ALA A 34 -6.88 21.69 1.37
CA ALA A 34 -7.20 21.92 2.78
C ALA A 34 -6.41 23.13 3.32
N ILE A 35 -6.91 24.34 3.06
CA ILE A 35 -6.35 25.57 3.62
C ILE A 35 -6.97 25.79 4.99
N LYS A 36 -6.16 25.63 6.05
CA LYS A 36 -6.61 25.93 7.42
C LYS A 36 -6.97 27.42 7.55
N PRO A 37 -8.08 27.77 8.20
CA PRO A 37 -8.43 29.17 8.43
C PRO A 37 -7.42 29.83 9.36
N LYS A 38 -7.06 31.08 9.04
CA LYS A 38 -6.11 31.88 9.84
C LYS A 38 -6.71 32.42 11.14
N ARG A 39 -8.04 32.58 11.19
CA ARG A 39 -8.75 33.09 12.37
C ARG A 39 -8.95 31.95 13.36
N ALA A 40 -8.54 32.14 14.62
CA ALA A 40 -8.63 31.14 15.67
C ALA A 40 -10.07 30.65 15.91
N ALA A 41 -11.06 31.56 15.85
CA ALA A 41 -12.47 31.23 16.02
C ALA A 41 -12.99 30.19 15.01
N LEU A 42 -12.46 30.19 13.78
CA LEU A 42 -12.90 29.28 12.72
C LEU A 42 -12.13 27.96 12.68
N GLN A 43 -11.13 27.78 13.56
CA GLN A 43 -10.33 26.56 13.59
C GLN A 43 -11.08 25.37 14.21
N GLY A 44 -12.00 25.62 15.15
CA GLY A 44 -12.88 24.60 15.73
C GLY A 44 -13.74 23.99 14.63
N ASP A 45 -14.59 24.81 14.02
CA ASP A 45 -15.50 24.40 12.93
C ASP A 45 -14.78 23.69 11.79
N TYR A 46 -13.57 24.15 11.42
CA TYR A 46 -12.77 23.51 10.39
C TYR A 46 -12.34 22.08 10.78
N LYS A 47 -12.00 21.84 12.04
CA LYS A 47 -11.64 20.49 12.52
C LYS A 47 -12.86 19.59 12.51
N ASP A 48 -14.00 20.09 12.97
CA ASP A 48 -15.25 19.33 13.04
C ASP A 48 -15.73 18.94 11.63
N GLN A 49 -15.65 19.86 10.67
CA GLN A 49 -15.97 19.58 9.26
C GLN A 49 -15.03 18.55 8.64
N GLN A 50 -13.74 18.57 8.99
CA GLN A 50 -12.76 17.58 8.53
C GLN A 50 -13.04 16.20 9.12
N GLU A 51 -13.38 16.13 10.40
CA GLU A 51 -13.74 14.88 11.07
C GLU A 51 -15.03 14.30 10.50
N LEU A 52 -16.06 15.13 10.32
CA LEU A 52 -17.31 14.75 9.67
C LEU A 52 -17.08 14.18 8.27
N SER A 53 -16.26 14.86 7.46
CA SER A 53 -15.92 14.41 6.11
C SER A 53 -15.21 13.06 6.11
N LYS A 54 -14.26 12.85 7.04
CA LYS A 54 -13.56 11.55 7.20
C LYS A 54 -14.52 10.44 7.60
N MET A 55 -15.45 10.70 8.52
CA MET A 55 -16.45 9.74 8.94
C MET A 55 -17.37 9.33 7.79
N ILE A 56 -17.84 10.30 7.00
CA ILE A 56 -18.68 10.05 5.82
C ILE A 56 -17.92 9.19 4.81
N ASN A 57 -16.67 9.54 4.49
CA ASN A 57 -15.87 8.79 3.52
C ASN A 57 -15.63 7.35 3.99
N LYS A 58 -15.25 7.15 5.25
CA LYS A 58 -15.07 5.81 5.83
C LYS A 58 -16.35 4.96 5.73
N LYS A 59 -17.51 5.57 5.99
CA LYS A 59 -18.81 4.89 5.88
C LYS A 59 -19.14 4.54 4.42
N ASN A 60 -18.87 5.46 3.49
CA ASN A 60 -19.10 5.21 2.07
C ASN A 60 -18.20 4.08 1.56
N GLU A 61 -16.90 4.14 1.86
CA GLU A 61 -15.92 3.12 1.45
C GLU A 61 -16.30 1.73 1.96
N SER A 62 -16.66 1.61 3.25
CA SER A 62 -17.11 0.32 3.81
C SER A 62 -18.41 -0.18 3.18
N ASN A 63 -19.39 0.69 2.95
CA ASN A 63 -20.64 0.31 2.29
C ASN A 63 -20.40 -0.14 0.84
N PHE A 64 -19.52 0.55 0.10
CA PHE A 64 -19.17 0.16 -1.26
C PHE A 64 -18.42 -1.17 -1.28
N ALA A 65 -17.49 -1.40 -0.35
CA ALA A 65 -16.80 -2.67 -0.22
C ALA A 65 -17.77 -3.82 0.08
N ALA A 66 -18.67 -3.64 1.05
CA ALA A 66 -19.67 -4.64 1.39
C ALA A 66 -20.63 -4.94 0.22
N LYS A 67 -21.06 -3.91 -0.51
CA LYS A 67 -21.90 -4.09 -1.69
C LYS A 67 -21.17 -4.82 -2.82
N ALA A 68 -19.88 -4.54 -3.02
CA ALA A 68 -19.06 -5.24 -4.00
C ALA A 68 -18.87 -6.73 -3.63
N GLU A 69 -18.65 -7.03 -2.34
CA GLU A 69 -18.56 -8.41 -1.84
C GLU A 69 -19.88 -9.16 -2.06
N GLN A 70 -21.01 -8.52 -1.77
CA GLN A 70 -22.34 -9.11 -1.99
C GLN A 70 -22.65 -9.33 -3.47
N ALA A 71 -22.36 -8.34 -4.32
CA ALA A 71 -22.65 -8.40 -5.76
C ALA A 71 -21.70 -9.34 -6.52
N GLY A 72 -20.45 -9.48 -6.07
CA GLY A 72 -19.43 -10.29 -6.74
C GLY A 72 -19.55 -11.80 -6.50
N GLY A 73 -20.39 -12.22 -5.55
CA GLY A 73 -20.49 -13.62 -5.12
C GLY A 73 -19.25 -14.06 -4.33
N GLN A 74 -19.44 -14.72 -3.19
CA GLN A 74 -18.31 -15.24 -2.42
C GLN A 74 -17.59 -16.31 -3.23
N MET A 75 -16.42 -15.99 -3.79
CA MET A 75 -15.55 -16.98 -4.39
C MET A 75 -15.09 -17.95 -3.31
N LYS A 76 -15.83 -19.06 -3.13
CA LYS A 76 -15.38 -20.18 -2.30
C LYS A 76 -14.12 -20.74 -2.95
N MET A 77 -12.99 -20.63 -2.27
CA MET A 77 -11.82 -21.42 -2.62
C MET A 77 -12.22 -22.89 -2.54
N VAL A 78 -12.37 -23.55 -3.70
CA VAL A 78 -12.63 -24.98 -3.76
C VAL A 78 -11.46 -25.66 -3.08
N LYS A 79 -11.74 -26.42 -2.01
CA LYS A 79 -10.74 -27.26 -1.33
C LYS A 79 -10.05 -28.08 -2.42
N ALA A 80 -8.71 -28.00 -2.48
CA ALA A 80 -7.93 -28.72 -3.48
C ALA A 80 -8.45 -30.17 -3.61
N PRO A 81 -8.56 -30.70 -4.84
CA PRO A 81 -9.21 -31.98 -5.07
C PRO A 81 -8.54 -33.08 -4.22
N PRO A 82 -9.30 -34.09 -3.80
CA PRO A 82 -8.74 -35.23 -3.07
C PRO A 82 -7.56 -35.82 -3.85
N PRO A 83 -6.56 -36.39 -3.17
CA PRO A 83 -5.25 -36.77 -3.74
C PRO A 83 -5.33 -37.70 -4.95
N VAL A 84 -6.49 -38.26 -5.25
CA VAL A 84 -6.77 -39.10 -6.42
C VAL A 84 -6.59 -38.33 -7.74
N LEU A 85 -6.91 -37.02 -7.77
CA LEU A 85 -6.85 -36.18 -8.97
C LEU A 85 -5.61 -35.27 -9.05
N ALA A 86 -4.67 -35.39 -8.10
CA ALA A 86 -3.46 -34.59 -8.11
C ALA A 86 -2.48 -35.10 -9.20
N PRO A 87 -1.73 -34.20 -9.89
CA PRO A 87 -0.66 -34.61 -10.81
C PRO A 87 0.35 -35.49 -10.09
N ALA A 88 0.97 -36.42 -10.82
CA ALA A 88 1.79 -37.51 -10.25
C ALA A 88 2.87 -37.02 -9.25
N ASP A 89 3.38 -35.80 -9.45
CA ASP A 89 4.39 -35.19 -8.59
C ASP A 89 3.87 -34.82 -7.20
N ALA A 90 2.60 -34.42 -7.09
CA ALA A 90 1.97 -34.12 -5.80
C ALA A 90 1.66 -35.39 -5.00
N LYS A 91 1.39 -36.51 -5.69
CA LYS A 91 1.21 -37.83 -5.04
C LYS A 91 2.51 -38.35 -4.44
N LYS A 92 3.65 -38.16 -5.12
CA LYS A 92 4.98 -38.53 -4.61
C LYS A 92 5.33 -37.74 -3.35
N ARG A 93 5.20 -36.40 -3.39
CA ARG A 93 5.45 -35.54 -2.23
C ARG A 93 4.54 -35.85 -1.03
N ALA A 94 3.27 -36.15 -1.28
CA ALA A 94 2.34 -36.55 -0.21
C ALA A 94 2.67 -37.92 0.39
N LYS A 95 3.18 -38.86 -0.41
CA LYS A 95 3.63 -40.18 0.06
C LYS A 95 4.91 -40.07 0.89
N GLU A 96 5.89 -39.32 0.42
CA GLU A 96 7.15 -39.03 1.12
C GLU A 96 6.90 -38.30 2.45
N ALA A 97 5.99 -37.33 2.48
CA ALA A 97 5.60 -36.62 3.70
C ALA A 97 4.85 -37.51 4.71
N LYS A 98 4.14 -38.55 4.24
CA LYS A 98 3.46 -39.51 5.12
C LYS A 98 4.42 -40.55 5.69
N GLU A 99 5.43 -40.94 4.90
CA GLU A 99 6.45 -41.90 5.27
C GLU A 99 7.44 -41.33 6.29
N THR A 100 7.90 -40.09 6.08
CA THR A 100 8.73 -39.35 7.05
C THR A 100 8.01 -39.12 8.39
N LYS A 101 6.70 -38.83 8.38
CA LYS A 101 5.91 -38.73 9.62
C LYS A 101 5.73 -40.05 10.35
N ARG A 102 5.64 -41.18 9.64
CA ARG A 102 5.57 -42.51 10.26
C ARG A 102 6.92 -42.95 10.85
N ALA A 103 8.02 -42.66 10.14
CA ALA A 103 9.36 -42.94 10.64
C ALA A 103 9.70 -42.12 11.89
N GLY A 104 9.34 -40.83 11.91
CA GLY A 104 9.52 -39.97 13.09
C GLY A 104 8.67 -40.37 14.30
N ALA A 105 7.47 -40.93 14.07
CA ALA A 105 6.62 -41.43 15.15
C ALA A 105 7.13 -42.76 15.75
N ALA A 106 7.78 -43.60 14.95
CA ALA A 106 8.38 -44.86 15.42
C ALA A 106 9.67 -44.62 16.23
N ALA A 107 10.47 -43.61 15.87
CA ALA A 107 11.73 -43.28 16.55
C ALA A 107 11.56 -42.57 17.91
N MET A 108 10.32 -42.31 18.35
CA MET A 108 10.00 -41.63 19.61
C MET A 108 9.37 -42.58 20.64
N GLN A 109 9.34 -43.88 20.36
CA GLN A 109 8.77 -44.92 21.24
C GLN A 109 9.81 -45.92 21.79
N ASP A 110 11.11 -45.66 21.58
CA ASP A 110 12.22 -46.38 22.25
C ASP A 110 12.91 -45.49 23.30
#